data_AF-A0AAD2PN08-F1
#
_entry.id   AF-A0AAD2PN08-F1
#
_cell.length_a   1.000
_cell.length_b   1.000
_cell.length_c   1.000
_cell.angle_alpha   90.00
_cell.angle_beta   90.00
_cell.angle_gamma   90.00
#
_symmetry.space_group_name_H-M   'P 1'
#
loop_
_entity.id
_entity.type
_entity.pdbx_description
1 polymer ?
#
loop_
_entity_poly.entity_id
_entity_poly.type
_entity_poly.pdbx_seq_one_letter_code
_entity_poly.pdbx_strand_id
1 'polypeptide(L)'
;MSSKWITSLFKSVVLTAALASSFAASAFTEGTDYMVLEKPIPNADKTLIKVFSYACPFCYKYDKAVTGPVSEKVADLVTFTPFHLETKGEYGKQASEVFAVMIAKDQAAGISLFDAKSQFKKAKFAYYAAYHDKKERWSDGKDPAAFIKTGLDAAGMSQADFDAALQDPTVQQTLEKWKAAYDVAKIQGVPAYVINGKYLIYTKSIKSIDSMAELVRELATK
;
A
#
# COMPACT_ATOMS: atom_id res chain seq x y z
N MET A 1 -76.34 45.63 -13.03
CA MET A 1 -75.10 46.34 -13.41
C MET A 1 -73.93 45.74 -12.66
N SER A 2 -72.86 45.37 -13.40
CA SER A 2 -71.44 45.31 -13.01
C SER A 2 -71.02 44.39 -11.83
N SER A 3 -69.96 43.59 -11.84
CA SER A 3 -69.00 43.07 -12.83
C SER A 3 -67.93 42.33 -12.00
N LYS A 4 -67.71 41.02 -12.27
CA LYS A 4 -66.44 40.24 -12.29
C LYS A 4 -65.54 40.29 -11.02
N TRP A 5 -64.88 39.24 -10.53
CA TRP A 5 -63.71 38.48 -11.04
C TRP A 5 -63.44 37.39 -9.96
N ILE A 6 -63.52 36.08 -10.24
CA ILE A 6 -62.47 35.15 -10.73
C ILE A 6 -61.27 34.96 -9.79
N THR A 7 -61.17 33.73 -9.26
CA THR A 7 -59.97 32.97 -8.76
C THR A 7 -59.31 33.48 -7.47
N SER A 8 -58.69 32.69 -6.60
CA SER A 8 -58.04 31.38 -6.74
C SER A 8 -57.86 30.74 -5.34
N LEU A 9 -58.16 29.44 -5.22
CA LEU A 9 -57.60 28.61 -4.16
C LEU A 9 -56.10 28.46 -4.44
N PHE A 10 -55.21 28.92 -3.55
CA PHE A 10 -53.86 28.35 -3.49
C PHE A 10 -53.36 28.25 -2.05
N LYS A 11 -53.00 27.01 -1.73
CA LYS A 11 -52.37 26.51 -0.51
C LYS A 11 -50.97 27.12 -0.36
N SER A 12 -50.63 27.58 0.84
CA SER A 12 -49.22 27.79 1.23
C SER A 12 -48.96 27.13 2.58
N VAL A 13 -48.84 25.80 2.56
CA VAL A 13 -48.09 25.07 3.59
C VAL A 13 -46.63 25.13 3.13
N VAL A 14 -45.85 26.02 3.71
CA VAL A 14 -44.40 26.04 3.53
C VAL A 14 -43.85 24.88 4.37
N LEU A 15 -43.68 23.73 3.73
CA LEU A 15 -42.97 22.59 4.30
C LEU A 15 -41.47 22.91 4.20
N THR A 16 -40.90 23.46 5.28
CA THR A 16 -39.44 23.63 5.39
C THR A 16 -38.83 22.23 5.55
N ALA A 17 -38.55 21.56 4.44
CA ALA A 17 -37.72 20.37 4.42
C ALA A 17 -36.31 20.78 4.84
N ALA A 18 -35.99 20.63 6.13
CA ALA A 18 -34.62 20.66 6.59
C ALA A 18 -33.89 19.52 5.87
N LEU A 19 -33.09 19.84 4.85
CA LEU A 19 -32.08 18.93 4.34
C LEU A 19 -31.16 18.63 5.52
N ALA A 20 -31.38 17.49 6.16
CA ALA A 20 -30.38 16.88 7.02
C ALA A 20 -29.23 16.45 6.11
N SER A 21 -28.36 17.40 5.78
CA SER A 21 -27.03 17.09 5.28
C SER A 21 -26.37 16.25 6.35
N SER A 22 -26.37 14.95 6.15
CA SER A 22 -25.62 14.01 6.97
C SER A 22 -24.15 14.30 6.66
N PHE A 23 -23.58 15.31 7.31
CA PHE A 23 -22.14 15.46 7.39
C PHE A 23 -21.65 14.23 8.13
N ALA A 24 -21.23 13.20 7.38
CA ALA A 24 -20.42 12.15 7.94
C ALA A 24 -19.17 12.83 8.48
N ALA A 25 -19.11 13.01 9.81
CA ALA A 25 -17.93 13.55 10.44
C ALA A 25 -16.77 12.62 10.12
N SER A 26 -15.72 13.15 9.49
CA SER A 26 -14.45 12.43 9.34
C SER A 26 -14.00 11.99 10.73
N ALA A 27 -13.79 10.70 10.92
CA ALA A 27 -13.25 10.16 12.18
C ALA A 27 -11.74 10.49 12.30
N PHE A 28 -11.10 10.81 11.17
CA PHE A 28 -9.67 11.09 11.07
C PHE A 28 -9.38 12.49 10.54
N THR A 29 -8.27 13.07 10.99
CA THR A 29 -7.90 14.46 10.75
C THR A 29 -6.66 14.57 9.85
N GLU A 30 -6.78 15.31 8.74
CA GLU A 30 -5.63 15.67 7.91
C GLU A 30 -4.59 16.47 8.71
N GLY A 31 -3.30 16.20 8.47
CA GLY A 31 -2.19 16.77 9.23
C GLY A 31 -1.88 16.02 10.53
N THR A 32 -2.79 15.17 11.03
CA THR A 32 -2.58 14.35 12.23
C THR A 32 -2.51 12.87 11.90
N ASP A 33 -3.53 12.34 11.21
CA ASP A 33 -3.66 10.91 10.92
C ASP A 33 -3.11 10.57 9.53
N TYR A 34 -3.30 11.48 8.58
CA TYR A 34 -2.82 11.37 7.21
C TYR A 34 -2.47 12.75 6.64
N MET A 35 -1.90 12.77 5.44
CA MET A 35 -1.75 13.96 4.60
C MET A 35 -2.08 13.65 3.14
N VAL A 36 -2.35 14.67 2.34
CA VAL A 36 -2.40 14.54 0.87
C VAL A 36 -0.99 14.69 0.30
N LEU A 37 -0.59 13.76 -0.56
CA LEU A 37 0.67 13.86 -1.30
C LEU A 37 0.59 15.00 -2.30
N GLU A 38 1.57 15.90 -2.27
CA GLU A 38 1.72 16.96 -3.27
C GLU A 38 1.92 16.37 -4.68
N LYS A 39 2.66 15.26 -4.77
CA LYS A 39 2.85 14.47 -5.99
C LYS A 39 2.25 13.08 -5.78
N PRO A 40 0.98 12.85 -6.17
CA PRO A 40 0.35 11.54 -6.09
C PRO A 40 1.09 10.48 -6.92
N ILE A 41 1.02 9.23 -6.47
CA ILE A 41 1.47 8.08 -7.25
C ILE A 41 0.44 7.85 -8.37
N PRO A 42 0.84 7.92 -9.65
CA PRO A 42 -0.10 7.75 -10.76
C PRO A 42 -0.59 6.31 -10.87
N ASN A 43 -1.78 6.12 -11.45
CA ASN A 43 -2.38 4.80 -11.73
C ASN A 43 -2.51 3.90 -10.48
N ALA A 44 -2.84 4.50 -9.34
CA ALA A 44 -2.91 3.83 -8.05
C ALA A 44 -4.29 3.93 -7.39
N ASP A 45 -5.36 4.19 -8.16
CA ASP A 45 -6.73 4.17 -7.64
C ASP A 45 -7.09 2.79 -7.06
N LYS A 46 -7.90 2.77 -6.00
CA LYS A 46 -8.30 1.57 -5.23
C LYS A 46 -7.11 0.72 -4.76
N THR A 47 -6.05 1.37 -4.30
CA THR A 47 -4.87 0.68 -3.73
C THR A 47 -4.60 1.09 -2.30
N LEU A 48 -4.14 0.12 -1.51
CA LEU A 48 -3.40 0.31 -0.27
C LEU A 48 -1.93 0.03 -0.60
N ILE A 49 -1.21 1.07 -1.00
CA ILE A 49 0.22 0.97 -1.24
C ILE A 49 0.95 0.91 0.10
N LYS A 50 1.92 0.01 0.21
CA LYS A 50 2.90 0.02 1.30
C LYS A 50 4.29 0.22 0.72
N VAL A 51 4.87 1.40 0.93
CA VAL A 51 6.30 1.61 0.71
C VAL A 51 7.08 0.97 1.86
N PHE A 52 8.01 0.08 1.53
CA PHE A 52 8.79 -0.67 2.51
C PHE A 52 10.21 -0.95 2.02
N SER A 53 11.07 -1.43 2.92
CA SER A 53 12.41 -1.90 2.57
C SER A 53 12.74 -3.14 3.39
N TYR A 54 13.47 -4.09 2.80
CA TYR A 54 13.98 -5.25 3.54
C TYR A 54 14.90 -4.86 4.72
N ALA A 55 15.55 -3.69 4.64
CA ALA A 55 16.49 -3.17 5.64
C ALA A 55 15.82 -2.23 6.67
N CYS A 56 14.49 -2.27 6.79
CA CYS A 56 13.71 -1.39 7.65
C CYS A 56 13.10 -2.15 8.84
N PRO A 57 13.57 -1.92 10.08
CA PRO A 57 13.12 -2.68 11.25
C PRO A 57 11.63 -2.46 11.57
N PHE A 58 11.13 -1.24 11.34
CA PHE A 58 9.69 -0.97 11.50
C PHE A 58 8.85 -1.64 10.42
N CYS A 59 9.36 -1.76 9.19
CA CYS A 59 8.67 -2.47 8.12
C CYS A 59 8.47 -3.93 8.50
N TYR A 60 9.50 -4.57 9.06
CA TYR A 60 9.41 -5.93 9.59
C TYR A 60 8.42 -6.04 10.76
N LYS A 61 8.48 -5.12 11.73
CA LYS A 61 7.53 -5.09 12.86
C LYS A 61 6.08 -5.00 12.38
N TYR A 62 5.79 -4.09 11.45
CA TYR A 62 4.43 -3.91 10.93
C TYR A 62 4.00 -5.06 10.02
N ASP A 63 4.90 -5.66 9.23
CA ASP A 63 4.58 -6.87 8.44
C ASP A 63 4.21 -8.07 9.31
N LYS A 64 4.77 -8.18 10.53
CA LYS A 64 4.44 -9.26 11.47
C LYS A 64 3.05 -9.13 12.12
N ALA A 65 2.53 -7.92 12.26
CA ALA A 65 1.38 -7.67 13.15
C ALA A 65 0.23 -6.87 12.53
N VAL A 66 0.52 -5.93 11.63
CA VAL A 66 -0.45 -4.91 11.19
C VAL A 66 -0.82 -5.08 9.72
N THR A 67 0.16 -5.23 8.83
CA THR A 67 -0.06 -5.15 7.39
C THR A 67 -1.07 -6.20 6.89
N GLY A 68 -0.89 -7.48 7.25
CA GLY A 68 -1.81 -8.55 6.84
C GLY A 68 -3.25 -8.32 7.33
N PRO A 69 -3.48 -8.22 8.65
CA PRO A 69 -4.82 -8.01 9.21
C PRO A 69 -5.54 -6.77 8.68
N VAL A 70 -4.83 -5.65 8.51
CA VAL A 70 -5.42 -4.42 7.95
C VAL A 70 -5.79 -4.64 6.48
N SER A 71 -4.89 -5.20 5.67
CA SER A 71 -5.16 -5.44 4.25
C SER A 71 -6.33 -6.40 4.02
N GLU A 72 -6.47 -7.45 4.84
CA GLU A 72 -7.63 -8.34 4.80
C GLU A 72 -8.94 -7.60 5.13
N LYS A 73 -8.92 -6.74 6.15
CA LYS A 73 -10.09 -5.96 6.58
C LYS A 73 -10.56 -4.92 5.58
N VAL A 74 -9.80 -4.61 4.52
CA VAL A 74 -10.14 -3.56 3.54
C VAL A 74 -10.06 -4.05 2.09
N ALA A 75 -9.91 -5.37 1.91
CA ALA A 75 -9.77 -6.00 0.60
C ALA A 75 -11.01 -5.84 -0.30
N ASP A 76 -12.17 -5.50 0.28
CA ASP A 76 -13.40 -5.15 -0.44
C ASP A 76 -13.34 -3.77 -1.12
N LEU A 77 -12.44 -2.88 -0.66
CA LEU A 77 -12.32 -1.51 -1.18
C LEU A 77 -11.02 -1.27 -1.94
N VAL A 78 -9.91 -1.81 -1.45
CA VAL A 78 -8.57 -1.51 -1.97
C VAL A 78 -7.72 -2.77 -2.08
N THR A 79 -6.88 -2.80 -3.12
CA THR A 79 -5.90 -3.87 -3.33
C THR A 79 -4.61 -3.55 -2.59
N PHE A 80 -4.08 -4.51 -1.82
CA PHE A 80 -2.75 -4.35 -1.21
C PHE A 80 -1.65 -4.37 -2.28
N THR A 81 -0.84 -3.31 -2.32
CA THR A 81 0.15 -3.10 -3.38
C THR A 81 1.53 -2.74 -2.76
N PRO A 82 2.44 -3.70 -2.58
CA PRO A 82 3.77 -3.40 -2.03
C PRO A 82 4.62 -2.60 -3.02
N PHE A 83 5.33 -1.59 -2.50
CA PHE A 83 6.30 -0.76 -3.21
C PHE A 83 7.64 -0.87 -2.49
N HIS A 84 8.63 -1.53 -3.10
CA HIS A 84 9.95 -1.65 -2.46
C HIS A 84 10.82 -0.41 -2.70
N LEU A 85 11.44 0.10 -1.65
CA LEU A 85 12.38 1.22 -1.69
C LEU A 85 13.79 0.71 -2.00
N GLU A 86 14.19 0.80 -3.27
CA GLU A 86 15.50 0.31 -3.73
C GLU A 86 16.70 1.09 -3.19
N THR A 87 16.49 2.32 -2.70
CA THR A 87 17.59 3.20 -2.25
C THR A 87 18.00 2.94 -0.80
N LYS A 88 17.45 1.91 -0.14
CA LYS A 88 17.73 1.60 1.27
C LYS A 88 18.40 0.24 1.41
N GLY A 89 19.60 0.25 2.02
CA GLY A 89 20.46 -0.92 2.22
C GLY A 89 21.31 -1.21 0.99
N GLU A 90 22.41 -1.94 1.18
CA GLU A 90 23.38 -2.27 0.12
C GLU A 90 22.77 -3.07 -1.05
N TYR A 91 21.66 -3.77 -0.80
CA TYR A 91 20.99 -4.64 -1.78
C TYR A 91 19.59 -4.19 -2.15
N GLY A 92 19.26 -2.92 -1.97
CA GLY A 92 17.90 -2.43 -2.20
C GLY A 92 17.41 -2.68 -3.63
N LYS A 93 18.28 -2.56 -4.65
CA LYS A 93 17.95 -2.87 -6.06
C LYS A 93 17.66 -4.36 -6.26
N GLN A 94 18.53 -5.24 -5.77
CA GLN A 94 18.38 -6.70 -5.88
C GLN A 94 17.12 -7.18 -5.16
N ALA A 95 16.81 -6.60 -4.00
CA ALA A 95 15.58 -6.88 -3.28
C ALA A 95 14.34 -6.48 -4.09
N SER A 96 14.37 -5.30 -4.72
CA SER A 96 13.29 -4.87 -5.62
C SER A 96 13.09 -5.85 -6.77
N GLU A 97 14.17 -6.28 -7.43
CA GLU A 97 14.10 -7.23 -8.55
C GLU A 97 13.47 -8.56 -8.12
N VAL A 98 13.96 -9.14 -7.01
CA VAL A 98 13.38 -10.37 -6.44
C VAL A 98 11.90 -10.16 -6.12
N PHE A 99 11.53 -9.10 -5.40
CA PHE A 99 10.14 -8.88 -5.01
C PHE A 99 9.23 -8.67 -6.23
N ALA A 100 9.65 -7.91 -7.23
CA ALA A 100 8.85 -7.64 -8.42
C ALA A 100 8.57 -8.94 -9.20
N VAL A 101 9.59 -9.80 -9.38
CA VAL A 101 9.42 -11.12 -9.99
C VAL A 101 8.44 -11.98 -9.20
N MET A 102 8.59 -12.07 -7.87
CA MET A 102 7.74 -12.92 -7.05
C MET A 102 6.29 -12.43 -7.00
N ILE A 103 6.08 -11.11 -6.93
CA ILE A 103 4.73 -10.53 -6.95
C ILE A 103 4.06 -10.82 -8.29
N ALA A 104 4.76 -10.64 -9.41
CA ALA A 104 4.21 -10.95 -10.72
C ALA A 104 3.79 -12.42 -10.85
N LYS A 105 4.60 -13.35 -10.32
CA LYS A 105 4.26 -14.78 -10.31
C LYS A 105 3.09 -15.11 -9.37
N ASP A 106 3.08 -14.57 -8.16
CA ASP A 106 1.97 -14.78 -7.22
C ASP A 106 0.65 -14.26 -7.83
N GLN A 107 0.68 -13.08 -8.46
CA GLN A 107 -0.49 -12.50 -9.14
C GLN A 107 -0.95 -13.34 -10.33
N ALA A 108 -0.03 -13.78 -11.20
CA ALA A 108 -0.35 -14.64 -12.33
C ALA A 108 -0.95 -15.99 -11.88
N ALA A 109 -0.56 -16.49 -10.71
CA ALA A 109 -1.09 -17.70 -10.10
C ALA A 109 -2.37 -17.48 -9.26
N GLY A 110 -2.84 -16.23 -9.12
CA GLY A 110 -3.99 -15.90 -8.27
C GLY A 110 -3.75 -16.13 -6.77
N ILE A 111 -2.49 -16.10 -6.34
CA ILE A 111 -2.08 -16.31 -4.94
C ILE A 111 -2.04 -14.96 -4.22
N SER A 112 -2.76 -14.86 -3.10
CA SER A 112 -2.68 -13.68 -2.22
C SER A 112 -1.25 -13.48 -1.71
N LEU A 113 -0.77 -12.23 -1.69
CA LEU A 113 0.55 -11.86 -1.16
C LEU A 113 0.70 -12.12 0.35
N PHE A 114 -0.39 -12.47 1.03
CA PHE A 114 -0.40 -12.89 2.44
C PHE A 114 -0.54 -14.40 2.62
N ASP A 115 -0.79 -15.16 1.55
CA ASP A 115 -0.91 -16.62 1.61
C ASP A 115 0.42 -17.28 2.01
N ALA A 116 0.36 -18.44 2.68
CA ALA A 116 1.55 -19.20 3.06
C ALA A 116 2.36 -19.71 1.84
N LYS A 117 1.71 -19.86 0.68
CA LYS A 117 2.32 -20.29 -0.58
C LYS A 117 2.98 -19.15 -1.34
N SER A 118 2.63 -17.89 -1.06
CA SER A 118 3.18 -16.72 -1.75
C SER A 118 4.71 -16.73 -1.75
N GLN A 119 5.28 -16.68 -2.95
CA GLN A 119 6.72 -16.59 -3.14
C GLN A 119 7.25 -15.24 -2.63
N PHE A 120 6.49 -14.16 -2.83
CA PHE A 120 6.82 -12.84 -2.32
C PHE A 120 6.89 -12.83 -0.80
N LYS A 121 5.88 -13.39 -0.12
CA LYS A 121 5.84 -13.46 1.34
C LYS A 121 7.06 -14.23 1.87
N LYS A 122 7.35 -15.40 1.30
CA LYS A 122 8.49 -16.22 1.73
C LYS A 122 9.82 -15.47 1.58
N ALA A 123 10.09 -14.90 0.40
CA ALA A 123 11.31 -14.12 0.15
C ALA A 123 11.41 -12.91 1.09
N LYS A 124 10.32 -12.13 1.26
CA LYS A 124 10.29 -10.95 2.13
C LYS A 124 10.63 -11.30 3.58
N PHE A 125 10.00 -12.33 4.14
CA PHE A 125 10.26 -12.73 5.52
C PHE A 125 11.62 -13.40 5.71
N ALA A 126 12.15 -14.10 4.69
CA ALA A 126 13.52 -14.59 4.72
C ALA A 126 14.54 -13.46 4.79
N TYR A 127 14.38 -12.42 3.97
CA TYR A 127 15.24 -11.23 4.04
C TYR A 127 15.15 -10.50 5.37
N TYR A 128 13.94 -10.31 5.91
CA TYR A 128 13.78 -9.70 7.22
C TYR A 128 14.47 -10.49 8.32
N ALA A 129 14.27 -11.82 8.37
CA ALA A 129 14.90 -12.66 9.39
C ALA A 129 16.43 -12.65 9.26
N ALA A 130 16.95 -12.77 8.04
CA ALA A 130 18.39 -12.69 7.79
C ALA A 130 18.96 -11.35 8.25
N TYR A 131 18.37 -10.23 7.82
CA TYR A 131 18.93 -8.91 8.07
C TYR A 131 18.70 -8.40 9.50
N HIS A 132 17.49 -8.57 10.04
CA HIS A 132 17.11 -8.00 11.33
C HIS A 132 17.37 -8.92 12.51
N ASP A 133 17.17 -10.22 12.37
CA ASP A 133 17.34 -11.16 13.48
C ASP A 133 18.76 -11.73 13.49
N LYS A 134 19.23 -12.22 12.34
CA LYS A 134 20.55 -12.85 12.19
C LYS A 134 21.69 -11.87 11.88
N LYS A 135 21.37 -10.60 11.63
CA LYS A 135 22.34 -9.54 11.29
C LYS A 135 23.19 -9.83 10.05
N GLU A 136 22.67 -10.65 9.13
CA GLU A 136 23.32 -10.96 7.85
C GLU A 136 23.48 -9.69 7.01
N ARG A 137 24.63 -9.55 6.34
CA ARG A 137 24.99 -8.40 5.50
C ARG A 137 25.53 -8.79 4.14
N TRP A 138 25.69 -10.09 3.86
CA TRP A 138 26.13 -10.63 2.57
C TRP A 138 27.41 -9.94 2.06
N SER A 139 28.41 -9.76 2.93
CA SER A 139 29.65 -9.06 2.57
C SER A 139 29.48 -7.58 2.20
N ASP A 140 28.49 -6.89 2.78
CA ASP A 140 28.32 -5.43 2.72
C ASP A 140 28.31 -4.87 1.28
N GLY A 141 27.44 -5.42 0.44
CA GLY A 141 27.28 -5.00 -0.95
C GLY A 141 28.13 -5.78 -1.95
N LYS A 142 29.12 -6.56 -1.49
CA LYS A 142 30.08 -7.25 -2.35
C LYS A 142 29.60 -8.62 -2.85
N ASP A 143 28.58 -9.21 -2.22
CA ASP A 143 28.02 -10.52 -2.63
C ASP A 143 26.52 -10.45 -2.97
N PRO A 144 26.15 -9.85 -4.11
CA PRO A 144 24.76 -9.82 -4.56
C PRO A 144 24.20 -11.23 -4.84
N ALA A 145 25.04 -12.20 -5.17
CA ALA A 145 24.62 -13.57 -5.44
C ALA A 145 24.08 -14.23 -4.16
N ALA A 146 24.80 -14.13 -3.03
CA ALA A 146 24.33 -14.65 -1.75
C ALA A 146 23.05 -13.95 -1.25
N PHE A 147 22.94 -12.63 -1.50
CA PHE A 147 21.71 -11.89 -1.21
C PHE A 147 20.53 -12.44 -2.02
N ILE A 148 20.64 -12.51 -3.35
CA ILE A 148 19.57 -13.01 -4.23
C ILE A 148 19.21 -14.45 -3.83
N LYS A 149 20.22 -15.30 -3.61
CA LYS A 149 20.02 -16.70 -3.19
C LYS A 149 19.13 -16.83 -1.94
N THR A 150 19.29 -15.95 -0.95
CA THR A 150 18.45 -15.99 0.27
C THR A 150 16.97 -15.86 -0.04
N GLY A 151 16.60 -14.97 -0.96
CA GLY A 151 15.21 -14.78 -1.38
C GLY A 151 14.72 -15.91 -2.28
N LEU A 152 15.54 -16.33 -3.24
CA LEU A 152 15.18 -17.38 -4.19
C LEU A 152 15.00 -18.75 -3.53
N ASP A 153 15.91 -19.13 -2.62
CA ASP A 153 15.81 -20.38 -1.85
C ASP A 153 14.50 -20.43 -1.05
N ALA A 154 14.16 -19.33 -0.38
CA ALA A 154 12.92 -19.25 0.40
C ALA A 154 11.67 -19.31 -0.49
N ALA A 155 11.73 -18.70 -1.68
CA ALA A 155 10.65 -18.72 -2.67
C ALA A 155 10.56 -20.04 -3.46
N GLY A 156 11.58 -20.91 -3.38
CA GLY A 156 11.67 -22.13 -4.20
C GLY A 156 11.87 -21.84 -5.69
N MET A 157 12.64 -20.80 -6.03
CA MET A 157 12.92 -20.38 -7.40
C MET A 157 14.38 -20.64 -7.76
N SER A 158 14.65 -21.11 -8.98
CA SER A 158 16.02 -21.22 -9.49
C SER A 158 16.56 -19.87 -9.94
N GLN A 159 17.88 -19.69 -9.95
CA GLN A 159 18.51 -18.48 -10.48
C GLN A 159 18.13 -18.26 -11.96
N ALA A 160 18.09 -19.32 -12.76
CA ALA A 160 17.74 -19.24 -14.18
C ALA A 160 16.29 -18.77 -14.40
N ASP A 161 15.34 -19.28 -13.60
CA ASP A 161 13.94 -18.83 -13.67
C ASP A 161 13.78 -17.37 -13.25
N PHE A 162 14.55 -16.95 -12.25
CA PHE A 162 14.59 -15.56 -11.81
C PHE A 162 15.13 -14.65 -12.92
N ASP A 163 16.29 -14.98 -13.49
CA ASP A 163 16.94 -14.18 -14.54
C ASP A 163 16.05 -14.03 -15.77
N ALA A 164 15.35 -15.11 -16.16
CA ALA A 164 14.39 -15.09 -17.26
C ALA A 164 13.15 -14.24 -16.92
N ALA A 165 12.55 -14.43 -15.74
CA ALA A 165 11.36 -13.67 -15.31
C ALA A 165 11.66 -12.17 -15.12
N LEU A 166 12.90 -11.82 -14.76
CA LEU A 166 13.30 -10.43 -14.62
C LEU A 166 13.23 -9.66 -15.94
N GLN A 167 13.35 -10.33 -17.09
CA GLN A 167 13.23 -9.69 -18.41
C GLN A 167 11.77 -9.38 -18.80
N ASP A 168 10.77 -9.84 -18.03
CA ASP A 168 9.36 -9.59 -18.32
C ASP A 168 9.06 -8.07 -18.28
N PRO A 169 8.46 -7.50 -19.34
CA PRO A 169 8.09 -6.08 -19.36
C PRO A 169 7.20 -5.65 -18.18
N THR A 170 6.35 -6.53 -17.67
CA THR A 170 5.50 -6.30 -16.50
C THR A 170 6.31 -6.15 -15.22
N VAL A 171 7.37 -6.96 -15.08
CA VAL A 171 8.33 -6.86 -13.96
C VAL A 171 9.12 -5.56 -14.09
N GLN A 172 9.63 -5.24 -15.27
CA GLN A 172 10.35 -3.98 -15.53
C GLN A 172 9.46 -2.75 -15.26
N GLN A 173 8.20 -2.77 -15.68
CA GLN A 173 7.25 -1.70 -15.39
C GLN A 173 6.97 -1.58 -13.88
N THR A 174 6.94 -2.69 -13.16
CA THR A 174 6.78 -2.69 -11.69
C THR A 174 7.96 -2.00 -11.01
N LEU A 175 9.19 -2.33 -11.44
CA LEU A 175 10.40 -1.69 -10.93
C LEU A 175 10.41 -0.18 -11.20
N GLU A 176 9.96 0.24 -12.39
CA GLU A 176 9.84 1.66 -12.73
C GLU A 176 8.79 2.38 -11.88
N LYS A 177 7.62 1.77 -11.67
CA LYS A 177 6.58 2.31 -10.76
C LYS A 177 7.12 2.50 -9.34
N TRP A 178 7.95 1.59 -8.87
CA TRP A 178 8.53 1.66 -7.52
C TRP A 178 9.54 2.79 -7.33
N LYS A 179 10.02 3.47 -8.38
CA LYS A 179 10.87 4.67 -8.22
C LYS A 179 10.16 5.79 -7.43
N ALA A 180 8.82 5.86 -7.49
CA ALA A 180 8.03 6.78 -6.68
C ALA A 180 8.14 6.54 -5.17
N ALA A 181 8.60 5.36 -4.73
CA ALA A 181 8.83 5.03 -3.33
C ALA A 181 9.78 6.02 -2.64
N TYR A 182 10.77 6.55 -3.37
CA TYR A 182 11.78 7.44 -2.81
C TYR A 182 11.18 8.78 -2.35
N ASP A 183 10.39 9.43 -3.20
CA ASP A 183 9.74 10.70 -2.87
C ASP A 183 8.75 10.55 -1.71
N VAL A 184 8.01 9.44 -1.67
CA VAL A 184 7.08 9.12 -0.56
C VAL A 184 7.85 8.86 0.75
N ALA A 185 8.92 8.08 0.68
CA ALA A 185 9.72 7.73 1.86
C ALA A 185 10.41 8.94 2.50
N LYS A 186 10.70 10.01 1.75
CA LYS A 186 11.28 11.25 2.29
C LYS A 186 10.38 11.97 3.29
N ILE A 187 9.07 11.81 3.19
CA ILE A 187 8.11 12.59 3.98
C ILE A 187 8.15 12.17 5.46
N GLN A 188 8.10 10.87 5.74
CA GLN A 188 8.03 10.34 7.11
C GLN A 188 8.77 9.01 7.30
N GLY A 189 9.62 8.62 6.34
CA GLY A 189 10.32 7.34 6.34
C GLY A 189 9.43 6.16 5.92
N VAL A 190 9.91 4.96 6.22
CA VAL A 190 9.24 3.69 5.93
C VAL A 190 8.97 2.90 7.23
N PRO A 191 7.87 2.13 7.32
CA PRO A 191 6.87 1.91 6.28
C PRO A 191 6.00 3.15 6.04
N ALA A 192 5.55 3.34 4.80
CA ALA A 192 4.62 4.41 4.44
C ALA A 192 3.40 3.78 3.74
N TYR A 193 2.20 4.09 4.24
CA TYR A 193 0.95 3.54 3.69
C TYR A 193 0.22 4.63 2.91
N VAL A 194 -0.01 4.40 1.62
CA VAL A 194 -0.63 5.39 0.71
C VAL A 194 -1.92 4.82 0.15
N ILE A 195 -3.02 5.54 0.31
CA ILE A 195 -4.35 5.14 -0.18
C ILE A 195 -4.67 5.87 -1.47
N ASN A 196 -5.13 5.12 -2.48
CA ASN A 196 -5.47 5.62 -3.82
C ASN A 196 -4.32 6.41 -4.48
N GLY A 197 -3.07 6.11 -4.12
CA GLY A 197 -1.89 6.88 -4.56
C GLY A 197 -1.82 8.33 -4.05
N LYS A 198 -2.74 8.76 -3.20
CA LYS A 198 -2.95 10.17 -2.86
C LYS A 198 -2.79 10.47 -1.37
N TYR A 199 -3.33 9.63 -0.49
CA TYR A 199 -3.37 9.93 0.95
C TYR A 199 -2.32 9.11 1.70
N LEU A 200 -1.30 9.77 2.23
CA LEU A 200 -0.25 9.14 3.03
C LEU A 200 -0.66 9.13 4.51
N ILE A 201 -0.82 7.94 5.09
CA ILE A 201 -1.05 7.75 6.52
C ILE A 201 0.26 8.01 7.27
N TYR A 202 0.18 8.76 8.38
CA TYR A 202 1.31 8.88 9.29
C TYR A 202 1.47 7.60 10.10
N THR A 203 2.56 6.87 9.92
CA THR A 203 2.78 5.58 10.60
C THR A 203 2.77 5.72 12.14
N LYS A 204 3.13 6.90 12.67
CA LYS A 204 3.07 7.24 14.10
C LYS A 204 1.65 7.43 14.65
N SER A 205 0.65 7.70 13.81
CA SER A 205 -0.74 7.90 14.23
C SER A 205 -1.48 6.57 14.41
N ILE A 206 -1.03 5.50 13.76
CA ILE A 206 -1.62 4.16 13.81
C ILE A 206 -1.69 3.66 15.27
N LYS A 207 -2.91 3.52 15.80
CA LYS A 207 -3.18 3.08 17.19
C LYS A 207 -3.44 1.59 17.30
N SER A 208 -4.19 1.03 16.36
CA SER A 208 -4.59 -0.37 16.32
C SER A 208 -4.85 -0.82 14.88
N ILE A 209 -5.03 -2.13 14.69
CA ILE A 209 -5.43 -2.71 13.39
C ILE A 209 -6.77 -2.13 12.94
N ASP A 210 -7.77 -2.10 13.83
CA ASP A 210 -9.11 -1.62 13.51
C ASP A 210 -9.12 -0.12 13.17
N SER A 211 -8.45 0.70 13.98
CA SER A 211 -8.32 2.14 13.71
C SER A 211 -7.64 2.41 12.36
N MET A 212 -6.61 1.63 12.00
CA MET A 212 -5.97 1.76 10.68
C MET A 212 -6.90 1.30 9.55
N ALA A 213 -7.65 0.21 9.73
CA ALA A 213 -8.59 -0.25 8.71
C ALA A 213 -9.71 0.77 8.47
N GLU A 214 -10.25 1.38 9.53
CA GLU A 214 -11.23 2.47 9.43
C GLU A 214 -10.66 3.68 8.70
N LEU A 215 -9.42 4.10 9.01
CA LEU A 215 -8.75 5.19 8.31
C LEU A 215 -8.59 4.88 6.81
N VAL A 216 -8.17 3.65 6.47
CA VAL A 216 -8.08 3.22 5.08
C VAL A 216 -9.44 3.27 4.39
N ARG A 217 -10.51 2.80 5.04
CA ARG A 217 -11.88 2.84 4.49
C ARG A 217 -12.34 4.27 4.23
N GLU A 218 -12.12 5.18 5.19
CA GLU A 218 -12.46 6.59 5.03
C GLU A 218 -11.72 7.20 3.82
N LEU A 219 -10.40 7.05 3.77
CA LEU A 219 -9.56 7.58 2.69
C LEU A 219 -9.85 6.96 1.32
N ALA A 220 -10.22 5.69 1.27
CA ALA A 220 -10.56 5.01 0.01
C ALA A 220 -11.83 5.56 -0.65
N THR A 221 -12.70 6.23 0.13
CA THR A 221 -13.97 6.79 -0.33
C THR A 221 -13.95 8.32 -0.54
N LYS A 222 -12.81 8.97 -0.32
CA LYS A 222 -12.60 10.42 -0.53
C LYS A 222 -12.10 10.74 -1.94
#